data_AF-A0A511Y7F0-F1
#
_entry.id   AF-A0A511Y7F0-F1
#
_cell.length_a   1.000
_cell.length_b   1.000
_cell.length_c   1.000
_cell.angle_alpha   90.00
_cell.angle_beta   90.00
_cell.angle_gamma   90.00
#
_symmetry.space_group_name_H-M   'P 1'
#
loop_
_entity.id
_entity.type
_entity.pdbx_description
1 polymer ?
#
loop_
_entity_poly.entity_id
_entity_poly.type
_entity_poly.pdbx_seq_one_letter_code
_entity_poly.pdbx_strand_id
1 'polypeptide(L)'
;MISNVYFDASKGLDNMQSFHVSKINYSHDQLIEYVPDLSFSEINRQVYYIRDSLCYPINPMERNLIFSDLSRKGQPFLVWKKKEGAVFSKEWIPNYRNRRNLSDTILFHKKYKRFEINSPWTYTRFYIYPTDTILPYSLYRHAEKDYHGRLERIDSYNKKDDVFVTLQLLPRKNWDDTAKELFEFNHFVKKRESE
;
A
#
# COMPACT_ATOMS: atom_id res chain seq x y z
N MET A 1 3.49 -1.70 -4.86
CA MET A 1 2.11 -1.28 -5.21
C MET A 1 2.20 -0.48 -6.47
N ILE A 2 1.38 -0.81 -7.46
CA ILE A 2 1.34 -0.17 -8.77
C ILE A 2 -0.06 0.38 -8.99
N SER A 3 -0.16 1.56 -9.57
CA SER A 3 -1.41 2.14 -10.03
C SER A 3 -1.35 2.35 -11.54
N ASN A 4 -2.34 1.87 -12.28
CA ASN A 4 -2.52 2.21 -13.69
C ASN A 4 -3.73 3.12 -13.83
N VAL A 5 -3.56 4.24 -14.53
CA VAL A 5 -4.59 5.22 -14.83
C VAL A 5 -4.85 5.17 -16.32
N TYR A 6 -6.08 4.90 -16.70
CA TYR A 6 -6.55 4.81 -18.08
C TYR A 6 -7.46 6.01 -18.34
N PHE A 7 -7.13 6.78 -19.37
CA PHE A 7 -7.89 7.94 -19.82
C PHE A 7 -8.76 7.56 -21.02
N ASP A 8 -9.89 8.24 -21.19
CA ASP A 8 -10.88 7.90 -22.22
C ASP A 8 -11.29 6.42 -22.15
N ALA A 9 -11.47 5.89 -20.92
CA ALA A 9 -11.61 4.46 -20.69
C ALA A 9 -12.85 3.85 -21.39
N SER A 10 -13.85 4.66 -21.70
CA SER A 10 -15.01 4.27 -22.52
C SER A 10 -14.66 3.93 -23.97
N LYS A 11 -13.55 4.46 -24.51
CA LYS A 11 -13.09 4.25 -25.89
C LYS A 11 -12.08 3.10 -26.00
N GLY A 12 -11.53 2.63 -24.88
CA GLY A 12 -10.52 1.58 -24.84
C GLY A 12 -9.61 1.73 -23.63
N LEU A 13 -8.63 0.82 -23.48
CA LEU A 13 -7.69 0.81 -22.35
C LEU A 13 -6.24 1.08 -22.80
N ASP A 14 -6.05 1.61 -24.01
CA ASP A 14 -4.73 1.81 -24.60
C ASP A 14 -4.05 3.10 -24.10
N ASN A 15 -4.83 4.14 -23.80
CA ASN A 15 -4.30 5.39 -23.24
C ASN A 15 -4.11 5.26 -21.73
N MET A 16 -2.94 4.75 -21.33
CA MET A 16 -2.62 4.39 -19.94
C MET A 16 -1.32 5.03 -19.46
N GLN A 17 -1.32 5.47 -18.20
CA GLN A 17 -0.12 5.80 -17.45
C GLN A 17 0.01 4.91 -16.20
N SER A 18 1.21 4.34 -16.00
CA SER A 18 1.53 3.48 -14.86
C SER A 18 2.40 4.21 -13.85
N PHE A 19 2.10 4.01 -12.56
CA PHE A 19 2.80 4.62 -11.45
C PHE A 19 3.22 3.58 -10.41
N HIS A 20 4.50 3.60 -10.05
CA HIS A 20 4.99 2.84 -8.90
C HIS A 20 4.70 3.65 -7.63
N VAL A 21 3.58 3.34 -6.97
CA VAL A 21 3.12 4.17 -5.85
C VAL A 21 3.96 3.98 -4.60
N SER A 22 4.34 2.73 -4.30
CA SER A 22 4.98 2.40 -3.03
C SER A 22 5.64 1.02 -3.06
N LYS A 23 6.82 0.90 -2.45
CA LYS A 23 7.50 -0.38 -2.15
C LYS A 23 7.52 -0.54 -0.63
N ILE A 24 6.76 -1.50 -0.11
CA ILE A 24 6.54 -1.68 1.33
C ILE A 24 7.24 -2.97 1.78
N ASN A 25 8.06 -2.86 2.82
CA ASN A 25 8.84 -3.95 3.40
C ASN A 25 8.50 -4.07 4.90
N TYR A 26 8.12 -5.26 5.35
CA TYR A 26 7.64 -5.50 6.72
C TYR A 26 8.60 -6.40 7.50
N SER A 27 8.96 -6.01 8.72
CA SER A 27 9.63 -6.87 9.69
C SER A 27 8.88 -6.80 11.00
N HIS A 28 8.09 -7.83 11.31
CA HIS A 28 7.23 -7.87 12.51
C HIS A 28 6.31 -6.63 12.61
N ASP A 29 6.51 -5.79 13.63
CA ASP A 29 5.77 -4.53 13.90
C ASP A 29 6.33 -3.31 13.14
N GLN A 30 7.40 -3.51 12.36
CA GLN A 30 8.12 -2.46 11.66
C GLN A 30 7.87 -2.50 10.16
N LEU A 31 7.84 -1.32 9.55
CA LEU A 31 7.61 -1.15 8.12
C LEU A 31 8.60 -0.11 7.57
N ILE A 32 9.25 -0.44 6.46
CA ILE A 32 10.00 0.52 5.63
C ILE A 32 9.25 0.67 4.31
N GLU A 33 8.86 1.89 3.99
CA GLU A 33 8.19 2.23 2.75
C GLU A 33 9.08 3.16 1.93
N TYR A 34 9.38 2.75 0.70
CA TYR A 34 9.97 3.62 -0.30
C TYR A 34 8.85 4.15 -1.18
N VAL A 35 8.80 5.47 -1.34
CA VAL A 35 7.91 6.19 -2.24
C VAL A 35 8.72 6.58 -3.47
N PRO A 36 8.53 5.89 -4.61
CA PRO A 36 9.22 6.21 -5.86
C PRO A 36 8.82 7.60 -6.37
N ASP A 37 9.71 8.21 -7.16
CA ASP A 37 9.34 9.35 -7.97
C ASP A 37 8.34 8.92 -9.06
N LEU A 38 7.36 9.78 -9.36
CA LEU A 38 6.30 9.47 -10.33
C LEU A 38 6.81 9.46 -11.77
N SER A 39 7.85 10.24 -12.06
CA SER A 39 8.49 10.32 -13.38
C SER A 39 9.63 9.32 -13.51
N PHE A 40 10.35 9.04 -12.42
CA PHE A 40 11.53 8.16 -12.38
C PHE A 40 11.43 7.11 -11.27
N SER A 41 10.76 5.99 -11.55
CA SER A 41 10.43 4.95 -10.55
C SER A 41 11.63 4.22 -9.94
N GLU A 42 12.80 4.36 -10.56
CA GLU A 42 14.10 3.86 -10.11
C GLU A 42 14.62 4.66 -8.91
N ILE A 43 14.20 5.92 -8.78
CA ILE A 43 14.61 6.82 -7.71
C ILE A 43 13.49 6.91 -6.67
N ASN A 44 13.86 6.84 -5.39
CA ASN A 44 12.92 7.05 -4.30
C ASN A 44 12.93 8.52 -3.88
N ARG A 45 11.76 9.17 -3.94
CA ARG A 45 11.57 10.56 -3.49
C ARG A 45 11.58 10.67 -1.97
N GLN A 46 11.00 9.68 -1.29
CA GLN A 46 10.87 9.67 0.16
C GLN A 46 10.95 8.24 0.70
N VAL A 47 11.54 8.09 1.88
CA VAL A 47 11.53 6.83 2.65
C VAL A 47 10.84 7.07 3.98
N TYR A 48 10.00 6.13 4.39
CA TYR A 48 9.32 6.17 5.68
C TYR A 48 9.65 4.92 6.48
N TYR A 49 10.03 5.12 7.74
CA TYR A 49 9.99 4.07 8.74
C TYR A 49 8.72 4.23 9.56
N ILE A 50 7.94 3.17 9.67
CA ILE A 50 6.65 3.19 10.34
C ILE A 50 6.64 2.09 11.40
N ARG A 51 6.27 2.47 12.62
CA ARG A 51 6.09 1.57 13.75
C ARG A 51 4.82 1.97 14.50
N ASP A 52 3.95 0.99 14.74
CA ASP A 52 2.62 1.16 15.32
C ASP A 52 1.71 2.17 14.61
N SER A 53 1.77 3.43 15.00
CA SER A 53 1.01 4.53 14.38
C SER A 53 1.87 5.72 14.04
N LEU A 54 3.17 5.63 14.31
CA LEU A 54 4.14 6.69 14.09
C LEU A 54 4.87 6.44 12.77
N CYS A 55 5.01 7.51 12.01
CA CYS A 55 5.67 7.56 10.72
C CYS A 55 6.84 8.53 10.82
N TYR A 56 8.04 8.03 10.53
CA TYR A 56 9.29 8.77 10.56
C TYR A 56 9.76 8.96 9.12
N PRO A 57 9.83 10.20 8.61
CA PRO A 57 10.47 10.47 7.33
C PRO A 57 11.98 10.26 7.48
N ILE A 58 12.56 9.51 6.56
CA ILE A 58 13.99 9.20 6.50
C ILE A 58 14.54 9.80 5.21
N ASN A 59 15.77 10.30 5.26
CA ASN A 59 16.48 10.68 4.06
C ASN A 59 16.72 9.43 3.18
N PRO A 60 16.26 9.39 1.91
CA PRO A 60 16.46 8.24 1.04
C PRO A 60 17.91 7.81 0.83
N MET A 61 18.88 8.70 1.08
CA MET A 61 20.32 8.40 0.97
C MET A 61 20.93 7.81 2.25
N GLU A 62 20.21 7.81 3.36
CA GLU A 62 20.72 7.37 4.65
C GLU A 62 20.63 5.85 4.80
N ARG A 63 21.79 5.18 4.76
CA ARG A 63 21.88 3.70 4.82
C ARG A 63 22.23 3.15 6.20
N ASN A 64 22.78 3.98 7.09
CA ASN A 64 23.25 3.57 8.42
C ASN A 64 22.34 4.10 9.53
N LEU A 65 21.04 4.19 9.24
CA LEU A 65 20.07 4.73 10.18
C LEU A 65 19.81 3.73 11.31
N ILE A 66 19.87 4.21 12.55
CA ILE A 66 19.50 3.44 13.75
C ILE A 66 18.06 3.78 14.14
N PHE A 67 17.16 2.79 14.13
CA PHE A 67 15.73 2.98 14.41
C PHE A 67 15.45 3.43 15.85
N SER A 68 16.27 3.00 16.81
CA SER A 68 16.15 3.48 18.20
C SER A 68 16.43 4.98 18.31
N ASP A 69 17.36 5.51 17.51
CA ASP A 69 17.66 6.95 17.45
C ASP A 69 16.53 7.76 16.83
N LEU A 70 15.86 7.23 15.78
CA LEU A 70 14.65 7.86 15.23
C LEU A 70 13.59 8.07 16.30
N SER A 71 13.40 7.08 17.17
CA SER A 71 12.39 7.16 18.24
C SER A 71 12.76 8.20 19.31
N ARG A 72 14.05 8.51 19.48
CA ARG A 72 14.55 9.46 20.49
C ARG A 72 14.69 10.89 19.97
N LYS A 73 15.07 11.06 18.71
CA LYS A 73 15.47 12.35 18.12
C LYS A 73 14.60 12.79 16.95
N GLY A 74 13.86 11.86 16.34
CA GLY A 74 13.01 12.15 15.19
C GLY A 74 11.76 12.94 15.55
N GLN A 75 11.20 13.62 14.56
CA GLN A 75 9.86 14.21 14.65
C GLN A 75 8.87 13.31 13.90
N PRO A 76 8.30 12.28 14.55
CA PRO A 76 7.29 11.45 13.90
C PRO A 76 6.00 12.23 13.71
N PHE A 77 5.23 11.78 12.73
CA PHE A 77 3.83 12.14 12.61
C PHE A 77 2.96 10.88 12.55
N LEU A 78 1.66 11.02 12.78
CA LEU A 78 0.74 9.88 12.71
C LEU A 78 0.68 9.34 11.27
N VAL A 79 0.76 8.02 11.09
CA VAL A 79 0.69 7.35 9.78
C VAL A 79 -0.52 7.79 8.95
N TRP A 80 -1.64 8.10 9.62
CA TRP A 80 -2.88 8.59 9.02
C TRP A 80 -2.78 10.00 8.42
N LYS A 81 -1.76 10.77 8.78
CA LYS A 81 -1.48 12.10 8.21
C LYS A 81 -0.58 12.04 6.96
N LYS A 82 -0.06 10.86 6.61
CA LYS A 82 0.77 10.66 5.41
C LYS A 82 -0.07 10.92 4.15
N LYS A 83 0.47 11.71 3.21
CA LYS A 83 -0.23 12.14 1.99
C LYS A 83 0.38 11.63 0.69
N GLU A 84 1.44 10.84 0.76
CA GLU A 84 2.14 10.28 -0.40
C GLU A 84 2.33 8.78 -0.23
N GLY A 85 2.69 8.07 -1.29
CA GLY A 85 2.83 6.60 -1.27
C GLY A 85 1.53 5.89 -0.91
N ALA A 86 1.63 4.78 -0.17
CA ALA A 86 0.48 4.09 0.39
C ALA A 86 -0.15 4.91 1.52
N VAL A 87 -1.37 5.41 1.27
CA VAL A 87 -2.16 6.13 2.27
C VAL A 87 -2.98 5.12 3.06
N PHE A 88 -2.64 4.97 4.33
CA PHE A 88 -3.40 4.14 5.26
C PHE A 88 -4.52 5.00 5.84
N SER A 89 -5.76 4.65 5.54
CA SER A 89 -6.93 5.45 5.95
C SER A 89 -7.66 4.80 7.12
N LYS A 90 -8.15 5.62 8.06
CA LYS A 90 -9.18 5.20 9.03
C LYS A 90 -10.58 5.32 8.47
N GLU A 91 -10.72 5.94 7.30
CA GLU A 91 -12.01 6.21 6.69
C GLU A 91 -12.64 4.93 6.15
N TRP A 92 -13.97 4.94 6.14
CA TRP A 92 -14.74 3.89 5.52
C TRP A 92 -14.73 4.06 4.01
N ILE A 93 -14.81 2.95 3.27
CA ILE A 93 -15.05 3.01 1.84
C ILE A 93 -16.39 3.76 1.63
N PRO A 94 -16.44 4.79 0.77
CA PRO A 94 -17.68 5.51 0.51
C PRO A 94 -18.79 4.58 0.04
N ASN A 95 -20.00 4.73 0.59
CA ASN A 95 -21.17 3.90 0.28
C ASN A 95 -20.99 2.38 0.52
N TYR A 96 -20.07 1.97 1.40
CA TYR A 96 -19.77 0.55 1.67
C TYR A 96 -20.98 -0.29 2.11
N ARG A 97 -21.99 0.33 2.73
CA ARG A 97 -23.24 -0.34 3.10
C ARG A 97 -24.05 -0.82 1.88
N ASN A 98 -23.88 -0.17 0.73
CA ASN A 98 -24.58 -0.48 -0.52
C ASN A 98 -23.78 -1.44 -1.42
N ARG A 99 -22.72 -2.06 -0.87
CA ARG A 99 -21.88 -2.98 -1.65
C ARG A 99 -22.66 -4.19 -2.11
N ARG A 100 -22.35 -4.67 -3.32
CA ARG A 100 -22.86 -5.91 -3.86
C ARG A 100 -21.74 -6.95 -3.92
N ASN A 101 -21.96 -8.10 -3.29
CA ASN A 101 -21.04 -9.23 -3.43
C ASN A 101 -21.10 -9.77 -4.86
N LEU A 102 -19.94 -10.10 -5.40
CA LEU A 102 -19.81 -10.73 -6.70
C LEU A 102 -19.36 -12.17 -6.53
N SER A 103 -19.57 -12.98 -7.57
CA SER A 103 -18.97 -14.31 -7.61
C SER A 103 -17.44 -14.23 -7.53
N ASP A 104 -16.87 -15.22 -6.86
CA ASP A 104 -15.43 -15.41 -6.82
C ASP A 104 -14.87 -15.49 -8.24
N THR A 105 -13.67 -14.94 -8.43
CA THR A 105 -12.96 -15.02 -9.70
C THR A 105 -11.54 -15.52 -9.50
N ILE A 106 -10.96 -16.05 -10.56
CA ILE A 106 -9.53 -16.31 -10.62
C ILE A 106 -8.89 -15.14 -11.39
N LEU A 107 -7.85 -14.56 -10.83
CA LEU A 107 -7.03 -13.54 -11.47
C LEU A 107 -5.57 -13.76 -11.06
N PHE A 108 -4.63 -13.74 -12.00
CA PHE A 108 -3.21 -14.02 -11.74
C PHE A 108 -2.98 -15.31 -10.92
N HIS A 109 -3.70 -16.38 -11.27
CA HIS A 109 -3.68 -17.68 -10.57
C HIS A 109 -4.09 -17.65 -9.09
N LYS A 110 -4.68 -16.54 -8.62
CA LYS A 110 -5.24 -16.41 -7.27
C LYS A 110 -6.76 -16.36 -7.33
N LYS A 111 -7.41 -17.02 -6.38
CA LYS A 111 -8.85 -16.93 -6.17
C LYS A 111 -9.17 -15.71 -5.30
N TYR A 112 -10.03 -14.83 -5.78
CA TYR A 112 -10.45 -13.62 -5.07
C TYR A 112 -11.93 -13.65 -4.75
N LYS A 113 -12.26 -13.24 -3.52
CA LYS A 113 -13.59 -12.71 -3.19
C LYS A 113 -13.69 -11.30 -3.74
N ARG A 114 -14.88 -10.90 -4.19
CA ARG A 114 -15.07 -9.57 -4.77
C ARG A 114 -16.36 -8.93 -4.31
N PHE A 115 -16.32 -7.62 -4.25
CA PHE A 115 -17.52 -6.81 -4.13
C PHE A 115 -17.36 -5.54 -4.94
N GLU A 116 -18.48 -4.92 -5.26
CA GLU A 116 -18.51 -3.66 -5.97
C GLU A 116 -19.43 -2.66 -5.29
N ILE A 117 -19.16 -1.38 -5.54
CA ILE A 117 -19.98 -0.25 -5.15
C ILE A 117 -20.21 0.55 -6.43
N ASN A 118 -21.46 0.64 -6.83
CA ASN A 118 -21.88 1.39 -8.01
C ASN A 118 -22.71 2.59 -7.58
N SER A 119 -22.28 3.78 -7.97
CA SER A 119 -22.99 5.04 -7.76
C SER A 119 -23.24 5.72 -9.11
N PRO A 120 -24.06 6.78 -9.19
CA PRO A 120 -24.24 7.54 -10.43
C PRO A 120 -22.93 8.08 -11.02
N TRP A 121 -21.92 8.36 -10.17
CA TRP A 121 -20.68 9.04 -10.56
C TRP A 121 -19.49 8.10 -10.67
N THR A 122 -19.48 7.03 -9.88
CA THR A 122 -18.34 6.13 -9.76
C THR A 122 -18.78 4.68 -9.75
N TYR A 123 -17.91 3.82 -10.25
CA TYR A 123 -18.04 2.38 -10.12
C TYR A 123 -16.72 1.83 -9.60
N THR A 124 -16.73 1.17 -8.45
CA THR A 124 -15.52 0.64 -7.83
C THR A 124 -15.70 -0.83 -7.48
N ARG A 125 -14.72 -1.66 -7.84
CA ARG A 125 -14.65 -3.08 -7.53
C ARG A 125 -13.40 -3.38 -6.71
N PHE A 126 -13.56 -4.21 -5.69
CA PHE A 126 -12.54 -4.57 -4.73
C PHE A 126 -12.28 -6.08 -4.81
N TYR A 127 -11.00 -6.47 -4.71
CA TYR A 127 -10.56 -7.86 -4.79
C TYR A 127 -9.84 -8.22 -3.49
N ILE A 128 -10.46 -9.15 -2.75
CA ILE A 128 -9.95 -9.63 -1.47
C ILE A 128 -9.35 -11.01 -1.68
N TYR A 129 -8.06 -11.14 -1.43
CA TYR A 129 -7.36 -12.42 -1.43
C TYR A 129 -7.61 -13.10 -0.07
N PRO A 130 -8.28 -14.27 -0.02
CA PRO A 130 -8.49 -14.99 1.24
C PRO A 130 -7.15 -15.45 1.82
N THR A 131 -6.81 -14.96 2.99
CA THR A 131 -5.55 -15.26 3.68
C THR A 131 -5.69 -14.89 5.15
N ASP A 132 -4.99 -15.65 5.99
CA ASP A 132 -4.75 -15.36 7.41
C ASP A 132 -3.70 -14.25 7.62
N THR A 133 -2.95 -13.92 6.57
CA THR A 133 -1.89 -12.92 6.63
C THR A 133 -2.49 -11.52 6.62
N ILE A 134 -2.75 -11.04 7.82
CA ILE A 134 -3.23 -9.71 8.10
C ILE A 134 -2.03 -8.76 8.15
N LEU A 135 -1.93 -7.85 7.17
CA LEU A 135 -0.87 -6.82 7.21
C LEU A 135 -1.11 -5.86 8.38
N PRO A 136 -0.06 -5.37 9.06
CA PRO A 136 -0.21 -4.45 10.18
C PRO A 136 -0.85 -3.12 9.74
N TYR A 137 -0.69 -2.76 8.48
CA TYR A 137 -1.38 -1.63 7.86
C TYR A 137 -2.16 -2.08 6.62
N SER A 138 -3.37 -1.53 6.46
CA SER A 138 -4.27 -1.83 5.36
C SER A 138 -4.86 -0.54 4.80
N LEU A 139 -5.15 -0.55 3.50
CA LEU A 139 -5.86 0.54 2.83
C LEU A 139 -7.28 0.73 3.39
N TYR A 140 -8.00 -0.38 3.61
CA TYR A 140 -9.37 -0.39 4.13
C TYR A 140 -9.60 -1.56 5.08
N ARG A 141 -9.16 -1.40 6.33
CA ARG A 141 -9.15 -2.47 7.33
C ARG A 141 -10.51 -3.10 7.60
N HIS A 142 -11.59 -2.32 7.53
CA HIS A 142 -12.95 -2.83 7.74
C HIS A 142 -13.33 -3.86 6.66
N ALA A 143 -12.98 -3.62 5.39
CA ALA A 143 -13.27 -4.56 4.31
C ALA A 143 -12.46 -5.86 4.44
N GLU A 144 -11.21 -5.78 4.88
CA GLU A 144 -10.42 -6.99 5.13
C GLU A 144 -11.03 -7.88 6.22
N LYS A 145 -11.56 -7.25 7.28
CA LYS A 145 -12.26 -7.96 8.37
C LYS A 145 -13.54 -8.61 7.87
N ASP A 146 -14.40 -7.87 7.17
CA ASP A 146 -15.69 -8.36 6.68
C ASP A 146 -15.57 -9.52 5.69
N TYR A 147 -14.50 -9.55 4.88
CA TYR A 147 -14.28 -10.59 3.87
C TYR A 147 -13.26 -11.66 4.26
N HIS A 148 -12.66 -11.55 5.45
CA HIS A 148 -11.63 -12.46 5.97
C HIS A 148 -10.46 -12.66 4.98
N GLY A 149 -9.84 -11.55 4.57
CA GLY A 149 -8.71 -11.60 3.66
C GLY A 149 -8.08 -10.23 3.43
N ARG A 150 -7.04 -10.20 2.60
CA ARG A 150 -6.27 -8.98 2.31
C ARG A 150 -6.80 -8.29 1.05
N LEU A 151 -6.97 -6.98 1.11
CA LEU A 151 -7.32 -6.19 -0.07
C LEU A 151 -6.07 -6.06 -0.97
N GLU A 152 -6.10 -6.72 -2.14
CA GLU A 152 -4.95 -6.71 -3.06
C GLU A 152 -5.18 -5.89 -4.33
N ARG A 153 -6.43 -5.60 -4.70
CA ARG A 153 -6.72 -4.79 -5.87
C ARG A 153 -7.99 -3.97 -5.72
N ILE A 154 -7.96 -2.75 -6.26
CA ILE A 154 -9.10 -1.84 -6.37
C ILE A 154 -9.14 -1.37 -7.82
N ASP A 155 -10.27 -1.59 -8.48
CA ASP A 155 -10.57 -1.08 -9.81
C ASP A 155 -11.65 0.00 -9.66
N SER A 156 -11.39 1.23 -10.08
CA SER A 156 -12.30 2.35 -9.92
C SER A 156 -12.47 3.11 -11.22
N TYR A 157 -13.70 3.24 -11.69
CA TYR A 157 -14.08 4.04 -12.84
C TYR A 157 -14.81 5.29 -12.39
N ASN A 158 -14.29 6.46 -12.77
CA ASN A 158 -14.97 7.74 -12.66
C ASN A 158 -15.72 8.00 -13.97
N LYS A 159 -17.06 7.97 -13.92
CA LYS A 159 -17.94 8.08 -15.08
C LYS A 159 -17.98 9.50 -15.66
N LYS A 160 -17.67 10.51 -14.83
CA LYS A 160 -17.72 11.92 -15.24
C LYS A 160 -16.47 12.28 -16.05
N ASP A 161 -15.31 11.89 -15.55
CA ASP A 161 -14.03 12.25 -16.16
C ASP A 161 -13.54 11.19 -17.16
N ASP A 162 -14.29 10.09 -17.31
CA ASP A 162 -13.96 8.92 -18.12
C ASP A 162 -12.56 8.33 -17.82
N VAL A 163 -12.23 8.27 -16.53
CA VAL A 163 -10.95 7.76 -16.02
C VAL A 163 -11.17 6.46 -15.27
N PHE A 164 -10.45 5.42 -15.68
CA PHE A 164 -10.39 4.15 -14.95
C PHE A 164 -9.04 4.02 -14.25
N VAL A 165 -9.05 3.65 -12.98
CA VAL A 165 -7.85 3.50 -12.15
C VAL A 165 -7.82 2.10 -11.58
N THR A 166 -6.69 1.41 -11.73
CA THR A 166 -6.44 0.13 -11.10
C THR A 166 -5.31 0.29 -10.12
N LEU A 167 -5.55 0.01 -8.85
CA LEU A 167 -4.53 -0.05 -7.81
C LEU A 167 -4.29 -1.52 -7.47
N GLN A 168 -3.05 -1.97 -7.56
CA GLN A 168 -2.68 -3.36 -7.27
C GLN A 168 -1.53 -3.45 -6.27
N LEU A 169 -1.79 -4.16 -5.18
CA LEU A 169 -0.78 -4.66 -4.28
C LEU A 169 -0.18 -5.93 -4.86
N LEU A 170 1.14 -5.98 -4.94
CA LEU A 170 1.91 -7.13 -5.39
C LEU A 170 2.72 -7.65 -4.20
N PRO A 171 2.19 -8.60 -3.42
CA PRO A 171 2.91 -9.16 -2.29
C PRO A 171 4.17 -9.90 -2.76
N ARG A 172 5.26 -9.74 -2.00
CA ARG A 172 6.53 -10.43 -2.24
C ARG A 172 6.92 -11.19 -0.98
N LYS A 173 7.62 -12.31 -1.15
CA LYS A 173 8.08 -13.16 -0.05
C LYS A 173 9.26 -12.55 0.71
N ASN A 174 10.13 -11.85 -0.01
CA ASN A 174 11.38 -11.31 0.52
C ASN A 174 11.34 -9.78 0.52
N TRP A 175 12.17 -9.18 1.39
CA TRP A 175 12.44 -7.74 1.35
C TRP A 175 13.18 -7.35 0.07
N ASP A 176 13.03 -6.08 -0.30
CA ASP A 176 13.97 -5.42 -1.20
C ASP A 176 15.37 -5.38 -0.58
N ASP A 177 16.41 -5.46 -1.40
CA ASP A 177 17.81 -5.48 -0.92
C ASP A 177 18.13 -4.28 -0.02
N THR A 178 17.67 -3.08 -0.38
CA THR A 178 17.88 -1.86 0.43
C THR A 178 17.15 -1.91 1.78
N ALA A 179 15.93 -2.47 1.83
CA ALA A 179 15.23 -2.65 3.11
C ALA A 179 15.91 -3.71 3.97
N LYS A 180 16.38 -4.79 3.33
CA LYS A 180 17.09 -5.89 3.98
C LYS A 180 18.34 -5.38 4.68
N GLU A 181 19.18 -4.59 3.99
CA GLU A 181 20.37 -3.96 4.58
C GLU A 181 20.03 -3.16 5.85
N LEU A 182 19.00 -2.31 5.79
CA LEU A 182 18.57 -1.51 6.94
C LEU A 182 18.05 -2.36 8.10
N PHE A 183 17.22 -3.37 7.83
CA PHE A 183 16.70 -4.26 8.87
C PHE A 183 17.82 -5.09 9.51
N GLU A 184 18.74 -5.63 8.72
CA GLU A 184 19.86 -6.44 9.21
C GLU A 184 20.84 -5.60 10.04
N PHE A 185 21.16 -4.38 9.59
CA PHE A 185 21.97 -3.43 10.35
C PHE A 185 21.35 -3.13 11.72
N ASN A 186 20.04 -2.83 11.76
CA ASN A 186 19.35 -2.51 13.01
C ASN A 186 19.22 -3.73 13.95
N HIS A 187 19.06 -4.93 13.39
CA HIS A 187 19.10 -6.16 14.18
C HIS A 187 20.47 -6.39 14.82
N PHE A 188 21.54 -6.11 14.09
CA PHE A 188 22.91 -6.20 14.59
C PHE A 188 23.19 -5.19 15.71
N VAL A 189 22.82 -3.92 15.54
CA VAL A 189 22.99 -2.89 16.57
C VAL A 189 22.26 -3.28 17.86
N LYS A 190 21.00 -3.73 17.75
CA LYS A 190 20.20 -4.14 18.91
C LYS A 190 20.83 -5.29 19.70
N LYS A 191 21.47 -6.25 19.02
CA LYS A 191 22.17 -7.36 19.69
C LYS A 191 23.38 -6.89 20.50
N ARG A 192 24.14 -5.91 19.99
CA ARG A 192 25.29 -5.34 20.70
C ARG A 192 24.91 -4.48 21.90
N GLU A 193 23.76 -3.81 21.87
CA GLU A 193 23.27 -3.03 23.01
C GLU A 193 22.72 -3.90 24.15
N SER A 194 22.40 -5.17 23.87
CA SER A 194 21.90 -6.14 24.86
C SER A 194 22.98 -7.03 25.48
N GLU A 195 24.23 -6.90 25.04
CA GLU A 195 25.44 -7.48 25.66
C GLU A 195 26.03 -6.53 26.70
#